data_AF-A0A9D8XCP8-F1
#
_entry.id   AF-A0A9D8XCP8-F1
#
_cell.length_a   1.000
_cell.length_b   1.000
_cell.length_c   1.000
_cell.angle_alpha   90.00
_cell.angle_beta   90.00
_cell.angle_gamma   90.00
#
_symmetry.space_group_name_H-M   'P 1'
#
loop_
_entity.id
_entity.type
_entity.pdbx_description
1 polymer ?
#
loop_
_entity_poly.entity_id
_entity_poly.type
_entity_poly.pdbx_seq_one_letter_code
_entity_poly.pdbx_strand_id
1 'polypeptide(L)'
;MLRKIMDKVGTMFETNKLLKPLYPAYDAIDTFLYTPKHVASGSVHVRDTLCLKRTMTTVMIAVLPCVLWAMFNTGYQAFAAMQAAGMAEIPVSGSWLSFQWQAWLMTQLIAWTKDCGMFALTADPSNWLACCVYGALYFVPVYAVTFVVGILWELLFASVKKEEINEGFFVTSLLLPLTLPATIPLWQVAIAITFGVVVAKEIFGGTGRNFLNPALAARAFLFFTFATNISGDACWVAVDGITSATPLGMTLTSGMDGIRQLASAQGLTEMQYWFYAFIGLIPGSMGETSTLACLIGAVLL
;
A
#
# COMPACT_ATOMS: atom_id res chain seq x y z
N MET A 1 -1.20 17.32 -30.85
CA MET A 1 -0.17 18.36 -30.56
C MET A 1 0.83 17.89 -29.52
N LEU A 2 0.40 17.33 -28.37
CA LEU A 2 1.30 16.78 -27.34
C LEU A 2 2.33 15.75 -27.86
N ARG A 3 1.95 14.80 -28.73
CA ARG A 3 2.90 13.80 -29.26
C ARG A 3 4.12 14.41 -29.97
N LYS A 4 3.91 15.46 -30.76
CA LYS A 4 5.00 16.17 -31.46
C LYS A 4 5.93 16.91 -30.49
N ILE A 5 5.38 17.41 -29.38
CA ILE A 5 6.16 18.07 -28.32
C ILE A 5 7.04 17.04 -27.62
N MET A 6 6.46 15.89 -27.24
CA MET A 6 7.21 14.79 -26.63
C MET A 6 8.29 14.29 -27.57
N ASP A 7 7.97 13.95 -28.82
CA ASP A 7 8.96 13.49 -29.80
C ASP A 7 10.14 14.48 -29.95
N LYS A 8 9.87 15.79 -29.97
CA LYS A 8 10.93 16.82 -30.02
C LYS A 8 11.78 16.82 -28.75
N VAL A 9 11.16 16.66 -27.59
CA VAL A 9 11.87 16.57 -26.30
C VAL A 9 12.72 15.30 -26.23
N GLY A 10 12.21 14.16 -26.68
CA GLY A 10 12.94 12.89 -26.74
C GLY A 10 14.23 12.99 -27.57
N THR A 11 14.19 13.63 -28.74
CA THR A 11 15.41 13.84 -29.55
C THR A 11 16.48 14.66 -28.84
N MET A 12 16.12 15.55 -27.91
CA MET A 12 17.09 16.31 -27.11
C MET A 12 17.81 15.42 -26.08
N PHE A 13 17.11 14.42 -25.52
CA PHE A 13 17.71 13.44 -24.61
C PHE A 13 18.65 12.46 -25.34
N GLU A 14 18.37 12.12 -26.59
CA GLU A 14 19.25 11.26 -27.41
C GLU A 14 20.51 11.98 -27.90
N THR A 15 20.35 13.25 -28.29
CA THR A 15 21.42 14.05 -28.94
C THR A 15 22.40 14.66 -27.93
N ASN A 16 21.92 15.05 -26.74
CA ASN A 16 22.75 15.77 -25.76
C ASN A 16 23.41 14.81 -24.76
N LYS A 17 24.76 14.82 -24.70
CA LYS A 17 25.57 13.98 -23.81
C LYS A 17 25.24 14.17 -22.32
N LEU A 18 24.79 15.36 -21.91
CA LEU A 18 24.41 15.66 -20.52
C LEU A 18 23.01 15.16 -20.16
N LEU A 19 22.08 15.13 -21.13
CA LEU A 19 20.69 14.70 -20.91
C LEU A 19 20.50 13.21 -21.12
N LYS A 20 21.39 12.55 -21.88
CA LYS A 20 21.40 11.10 -22.12
C LYS A 20 21.18 10.22 -20.87
N PRO A 21 21.78 10.46 -19.69
CA PRO A 21 21.49 9.65 -18.50
C PRO A 21 20.06 9.79 -18.00
N LEU A 22 19.35 10.89 -18.27
CA LEU A 22 17.95 11.12 -17.88
C LEU A 22 16.95 10.59 -18.92
N TYR A 23 17.43 9.99 -20.02
CA TYR A 23 16.57 9.39 -21.04
C TYR A 23 15.56 8.37 -20.48
N PRO A 24 15.92 7.46 -19.55
CA PRO A 24 14.97 6.50 -18.99
C PRO A 24 13.80 7.17 -18.26
N ALA A 25 14.02 8.32 -17.61
CA ALA A 25 12.98 9.10 -16.96
C ALA A 25 12.00 9.69 -17.97
N TYR A 26 12.52 10.22 -19.08
CA TYR A 26 11.69 10.72 -20.18
C TYR A 26 10.89 9.58 -20.84
N ASP A 27 11.55 8.45 -21.12
CA ASP A 27 10.93 7.29 -21.78
C ASP A 27 9.80 6.69 -20.94
N ALA A 28 9.97 6.61 -19.61
CA ALA A 28 8.89 6.21 -18.72
C ALA A 28 7.67 7.13 -18.80
N ILE A 29 7.87 8.45 -18.92
CA ILE A 29 6.78 9.42 -19.04
C ILE A 29 6.12 9.33 -20.43
N ASP A 30 6.89 9.19 -21.52
CA ASP A 30 6.34 9.02 -22.88
C ASP A 30 5.56 7.73 -23.00
N THR A 31 6.13 6.63 -22.51
CA THR A 31 5.47 5.32 -22.51
C THR A 31 4.26 5.31 -21.59
N PHE A 32 4.26 6.04 -20.48
CA PHE A 32 3.06 6.17 -19.63
C PHE A 32 1.90 6.86 -20.36
N LEU A 33 2.17 7.96 -21.06
CA LEU A 33 1.16 8.75 -21.77
C LEU A 33 0.76 8.18 -23.13
N TYR A 34 1.66 7.46 -23.80
CA TYR A 34 1.47 6.97 -25.16
C TYR A 34 1.91 5.51 -25.32
N THR A 35 1.31 4.82 -26.28
CA THR A 35 1.73 3.47 -26.65
C THR A 35 3.18 3.47 -27.18
N PRO A 36 4.02 2.50 -26.77
CA PRO A 36 5.37 2.36 -27.32
C PRO A 36 5.31 2.14 -28.84
N LYS A 37 6.26 2.76 -29.57
CA LYS A 37 6.30 2.71 -31.03
C LYS A 37 6.83 1.38 -31.58
N HIS A 38 7.46 0.57 -30.74
CA HIS A 38 8.11 -0.67 -31.16
C HIS A 38 7.13 -1.83 -31.20
N VAL A 39 6.98 -2.45 -32.38
CA VAL A 39 6.25 -3.69 -32.60
C VAL A 39 7.23 -4.77 -33.06
N ALA A 40 7.09 -5.99 -32.54
CA ALA A 40 7.89 -7.12 -32.98
C ALA A 40 7.66 -7.37 -34.48
N SER A 41 8.73 -7.33 -35.27
CA SER A 41 8.70 -7.60 -36.71
C SER A 41 9.64 -8.76 -37.05
N GLY A 42 9.37 -9.47 -38.17
CA GLY A 42 10.15 -10.63 -38.60
C GLY A 42 9.53 -11.99 -38.24
N SER A 43 10.08 -13.06 -38.80
CA SER A 43 9.69 -14.45 -38.53
C SER A 43 10.35 -14.93 -37.23
N VAL A 44 9.56 -15.24 -36.21
CA VAL A 44 10.03 -15.85 -34.96
C VAL A 44 9.32 -17.19 -34.77
N HIS A 45 9.97 -18.12 -34.08
CA HIS A 45 9.45 -19.48 -33.86
C HIS A 45 8.16 -19.49 -33.04
N VAL A 46 8.03 -18.57 -32.07
CA VAL A 46 6.81 -18.33 -31.28
C VAL A 46 6.60 -16.83 -31.16
N ARG A 47 5.40 -16.34 -31.49
CA ARG A 47 4.98 -14.96 -31.22
C ARG A 47 4.11 -14.96 -29.97
N ASP A 48 4.62 -14.40 -28.90
CA ASP A 48 3.82 -14.13 -27.70
C ASP A 48 3.04 -12.82 -27.87
N THR A 49 1.82 -12.80 -27.35
CA THR A 49 0.95 -11.63 -27.32
C THR A 49 0.98 -10.92 -25.97
N LEU A 50 1.63 -11.50 -24.96
CA LEU A 50 1.81 -10.90 -23.64
C LEU A 50 2.77 -9.71 -23.70
N CYS A 51 2.28 -8.56 -23.25
CA CYS A 51 3.05 -7.34 -23.10
C CYS A 51 3.22 -7.07 -21.61
N LEU A 52 4.47 -6.89 -21.14
CA LEU A 52 4.79 -6.65 -19.72
C LEU A 52 3.99 -5.49 -19.12
N LYS A 53 3.85 -4.40 -19.86
CA LYS A 53 3.04 -3.24 -19.48
C LYS A 53 1.57 -3.62 -19.23
N ARG A 54 0.98 -4.43 -20.12
CA ARG A 54 -0.41 -4.88 -19.99
C ARG A 54 -0.57 -5.80 -18.78
N THR A 55 0.33 -6.78 -18.62
CA THR A 55 0.28 -7.71 -17.49
C THR A 55 0.44 -6.97 -16.16
N MET A 56 1.37 -6.01 -16.07
CA MET A 56 1.57 -5.23 -14.84
C MET A 56 0.37 -4.32 -14.55
N THR A 57 -0.27 -3.74 -15.57
CA THR A 57 -1.49 -2.94 -15.39
C THR A 57 -2.67 -3.79 -14.92
N THR A 58 -2.86 -5.00 -15.47
CA THR A 58 -3.89 -5.92 -14.97
C THR A 58 -3.66 -6.28 -13.50
N VAL A 59 -2.41 -6.52 -13.10
CA VAL A 59 -2.06 -6.79 -11.70
C VAL A 59 -2.35 -5.58 -10.80
N MET A 60 -2.03 -4.36 -11.25
CA MET A 60 -2.38 -3.15 -10.51
C MET A 60 -3.88 -3.03 -10.27
N ILE A 61 -4.69 -3.30 -11.31
CA ILE A 61 -6.16 -3.26 -11.22
C ILE A 61 -6.66 -4.36 -10.27
N ALA A 62 -6.11 -5.56 -10.33
CA ALA A 62 -6.47 -6.69 -9.47
C ALA A 62 -6.16 -6.43 -7.98
N VAL A 63 -5.21 -5.56 -7.67
CA VAL A 63 -4.86 -5.17 -6.29
C VAL A 63 -5.77 -4.07 -5.73
N LEU A 64 -6.48 -3.31 -6.57
CA LEU A 64 -7.35 -2.21 -6.13
C LEU A 64 -8.45 -2.62 -5.12
N PRO A 65 -9.15 -3.76 -5.25
CA PRO A 65 -10.09 -4.22 -4.23
C PRO A 65 -9.45 -4.35 -2.85
N CYS A 66 -8.22 -4.87 -2.78
CA CYS A 66 -7.47 -4.98 -1.53
C CYS A 66 -7.10 -3.61 -0.98
N VAL A 67 -6.73 -2.65 -1.82
CA VAL A 67 -6.41 -1.26 -1.41
C VAL A 67 -7.64 -0.56 -0.85
N LEU A 68 -8.78 -0.67 -1.53
CA LEU A 68 -10.04 -0.08 -1.06
C LEU A 68 -10.46 -0.68 0.28
N TRP A 69 -10.38 -2.01 0.40
CA TRP A 69 -10.70 -2.69 1.65
C TRP A 69 -9.72 -2.34 2.77
N ALA A 70 -8.44 -2.18 2.45
CA ALA A 70 -7.42 -1.76 3.40
C ALA A 70 -7.71 -0.38 4.01
N MET A 71 -8.07 0.59 3.17
CA MET A 71 -8.45 1.92 3.63
C MET A 71 -9.71 1.88 4.49
N PHE A 72 -10.72 1.12 4.09
CA PHE A 72 -11.94 0.97 4.87
C PHE A 72 -11.70 0.28 6.22
N ASN A 73 -11.06 -0.89 6.23
CA ASN A 73 -10.84 -1.69 7.44
C ASN A 73 -9.95 -0.95 8.45
N THR A 74 -8.89 -0.27 8.00
CA THR A 74 -8.03 0.52 8.89
C THR A 74 -8.81 1.57 9.66
N GLY A 75 -9.72 2.29 8.99
CA GLY A 75 -10.58 3.27 9.66
C GLY A 75 -11.69 2.63 10.49
N TYR A 76 -12.28 1.55 10.01
CA TYR A 76 -13.31 0.80 10.75
C TYR A 76 -12.78 0.30 12.10
N GLN A 77 -11.59 -0.32 12.13
CA GLN A 77 -10.97 -0.80 13.37
C GLN A 77 -10.64 0.36 14.32
N ALA A 78 -10.23 1.51 13.79
CA ALA A 78 -9.98 2.68 14.61
C ALA A 78 -11.25 3.19 15.28
N PHE A 79 -12.33 3.44 14.53
CA PHE A 79 -13.60 3.89 15.12
C PHE A 79 -14.20 2.84 16.06
N ALA A 80 -14.11 1.56 15.72
CA ALA A 80 -14.64 0.47 16.55
C ALA A 80 -13.90 0.40 17.90
N ALA A 81 -12.57 0.56 17.87
CA ALA A 81 -11.76 0.63 19.08
C ALA A 81 -12.09 1.88 19.92
N MET A 82 -12.27 3.04 19.31
CA MET A 82 -12.66 4.27 20.02
C MET A 82 -14.03 4.14 20.68
N GLN A 83 -15.00 3.57 19.97
CA GLN A 83 -16.34 3.33 20.50
C GLN A 83 -16.30 2.32 21.66
N ALA A 84 -15.52 1.24 21.55
CA ALA A 84 -15.34 0.26 22.62
C ALA A 84 -14.65 0.86 23.86
N ALA A 85 -13.74 1.82 23.66
CA ALA A 85 -13.08 2.56 24.74
C ALA A 85 -13.95 3.71 25.32
N GLY A 86 -15.15 3.96 24.77
CA GLY A 86 -16.04 5.03 25.22
C GLY A 86 -15.56 6.45 24.85
N MET A 87 -14.69 6.57 23.85
CA MET A 87 -14.18 7.87 23.38
C MET A 87 -15.14 8.50 22.36
N ALA A 88 -15.62 9.71 22.65
CA ALA A 88 -16.55 10.44 21.78
C ALA A 88 -15.84 11.27 20.70
N GLU A 89 -14.53 11.51 20.84
CA GLU A 89 -13.73 12.32 19.94
C GLU A 89 -12.44 11.59 19.59
N ILE A 90 -11.93 11.86 18.38
CA ILE A 90 -10.66 11.30 17.93
C ILE A 90 -9.55 11.96 18.76
N PRO A 91 -8.72 11.21 19.51
CA PRO A 91 -7.67 11.79 20.31
C PRO A 91 -6.64 12.48 19.40
N VAL A 92 -6.39 13.76 19.66
CA VAL A 92 -5.41 14.57 18.91
C VAL A 92 -4.15 14.84 19.76
N SER A 93 -3.93 14.05 20.81
CA SER A 93 -2.78 14.23 21.70
C SER A 93 -1.48 13.82 21.02
N GLY A 94 -0.57 14.78 20.82
CA GLY A 94 0.78 14.52 20.33
C GLY A 94 1.76 15.60 20.79
N SER A 95 2.92 15.17 21.27
CA SER A 95 4.11 16.03 21.34
C SER A 95 4.54 16.36 19.89
N TRP A 96 5.35 17.39 19.68
CA TRP A 96 5.88 17.78 18.35
C TRP A 96 6.58 16.63 17.59
N LEU A 97 7.02 15.57 18.29
CA LEU A 97 7.62 14.37 17.71
C LEU A 97 6.60 13.28 17.33
N SER A 98 5.42 13.27 17.95
CA SER A 98 4.31 12.33 17.74
C SER A 98 3.07 13.05 17.21
N PHE A 99 3.27 14.03 16.32
CA PHE A 99 2.17 14.79 15.74
C PHE A 99 1.30 13.88 14.85
N GLN A 100 0.15 13.47 15.39
CA GLN A 100 -0.87 12.68 14.69
C GLN A 100 -1.68 13.59 13.77
N TRP A 101 -1.03 14.09 12.72
CA TRP A 101 -1.68 14.95 11.73
C TRP A 101 -2.88 14.26 11.06
N GLN A 102 -2.92 12.92 11.02
CA GLN A 102 -4.04 12.13 10.51
C GLN A 102 -5.30 12.36 11.36
N ALA A 103 -5.17 12.25 12.69
CA ALA A 103 -6.24 12.52 13.64
C ALA A 103 -6.67 13.99 13.60
N TRP A 104 -5.70 14.91 13.58
CA TRP A 104 -5.98 16.34 13.46
C TRP A 104 -6.74 16.65 12.15
N LEU A 105 -6.28 16.16 11.01
CA LEU A 105 -6.93 16.43 9.72
C LEU A 105 -8.33 15.84 9.67
N MET A 106 -8.54 14.63 10.22
CA MET A 106 -9.87 14.02 10.27
C MET A 106 -10.85 14.83 11.12
N THR A 107 -10.41 15.34 12.28
CA THR A 107 -11.28 16.20 13.12
C THR A 107 -11.64 17.50 12.40
N GLN A 108 -10.71 18.11 11.65
CA GLN A 108 -11.00 19.28 10.82
C GLN A 108 -11.98 18.96 9.68
N LEU A 109 -11.84 17.80 9.02
CA LEU A 109 -12.75 17.36 7.96
C LEU A 109 -14.16 17.07 8.49
N ILE A 110 -14.28 16.45 9.66
CA ILE A 110 -15.57 16.23 10.33
C ILE A 110 -16.23 17.57 10.68
N ALA A 111 -15.49 18.53 11.22
CA ALA A 111 -16.01 19.87 11.52
C ALA A 111 -16.47 20.58 10.23
N TRP A 112 -15.62 20.59 9.20
CA TRP A 112 -15.92 21.23 7.93
C TRP A 112 -17.16 20.64 7.23
N THR A 113 -17.33 19.32 7.24
CA THR A 113 -18.52 18.67 6.64
C THR A 113 -19.81 18.96 7.40
N LYS A 114 -19.74 19.07 8.73
CA LYS A 114 -20.87 19.52 9.56
C LYS A 114 -21.29 20.96 9.22
N ASP A 115 -20.31 21.85 8.98
CA ASP A 115 -20.56 23.26 8.65
C ASP A 115 -21.07 23.46 7.21
N CYS A 116 -20.59 22.66 6.26
CA CYS A 116 -20.95 22.79 4.84
C CYS A 116 -22.30 22.15 4.48
N GLY A 117 -22.96 21.45 5.42
CA GLY A 117 -24.24 20.78 5.20
C GLY A 117 -24.22 19.65 4.16
N MET A 118 -23.03 19.23 3.71
CA MET A 118 -22.83 18.21 2.70
C MET A 118 -22.14 17.00 3.33
N PHE A 119 -22.79 15.82 3.24
CA PHE A 119 -22.37 14.52 3.79
C PHE A 119 -21.77 14.59 5.21
N ALA A 120 -22.56 14.26 6.23
CA ALA A 120 -22.09 14.27 7.61
C ALA A 120 -21.06 13.14 7.87
N LEU A 121 -19.77 13.47 7.83
CA LEU A 121 -18.72 12.60 8.37
C LEU A 121 -18.89 12.56 9.90
N THR A 122 -19.00 11.37 10.45
CA THR A 122 -19.02 11.16 11.91
C THR A 122 -18.05 10.05 12.25
N ALA A 123 -17.38 10.15 13.40
CA ALA A 123 -16.39 9.19 13.87
C ALA A 123 -17.02 7.88 14.37
N ASP A 124 -17.89 7.29 13.55
CA ASP A 124 -18.65 6.08 13.85
C ASP A 124 -18.26 4.94 12.91
N PRO A 125 -18.15 3.69 13.39
CA PRO A 125 -17.84 2.53 12.56
C PRO A 125 -18.88 2.25 11.46
N SER A 126 -20.12 2.70 11.64
CA SER A 126 -21.19 2.55 10.66
C SER A 126 -21.07 3.52 9.48
N ASN A 127 -20.31 4.62 9.63
CA ASN A 127 -20.10 5.58 8.56
C ASN A 127 -18.95 5.12 7.67
N TRP A 128 -19.31 4.39 6.61
CA TRP A 128 -18.33 3.79 5.70
C TRP A 128 -17.39 4.81 5.05
N LEU A 129 -17.87 6.00 4.70
CA LEU A 129 -17.05 7.04 4.07
C LEU A 129 -16.03 7.59 5.08
N ALA A 130 -16.44 7.81 6.33
CA ALA A 130 -15.53 8.26 7.38
C ALA A 130 -14.44 7.22 7.64
N CYS A 131 -14.79 5.93 7.66
CA CYS A 131 -13.85 4.82 7.77
C CYS A 131 -12.83 4.84 6.61
N CYS A 132 -13.31 4.95 5.37
CA CYS A 132 -12.44 5.02 4.18
C CYS A 132 -11.50 6.24 4.22
N VAL A 133 -12.02 7.43 4.55
CA VAL A 133 -11.21 8.66 4.61
C VAL A 133 -10.15 8.54 5.71
N TYR A 134 -10.52 8.10 6.91
CA TYR A 134 -9.58 7.98 8.01
C TYR A 134 -8.48 6.97 7.72
N GLY A 135 -8.80 5.78 7.18
CA GLY A 135 -7.78 4.82 6.80
C GLY A 135 -6.93 5.28 5.59
N ALA A 136 -7.50 6.05 4.67
CA ALA A 136 -6.72 6.67 3.58
C ALA A 136 -5.65 7.64 4.10
N LEU A 137 -5.89 8.34 5.22
CA LEU A 137 -4.88 9.20 5.86
C LEU A 137 -3.67 8.43 6.39
N TYR A 138 -3.80 7.12 6.64
CA TYR A 138 -2.67 6.25 7.00
C TYR A 138 -2.06 5.56 5.78
N PHE A 139 -2.89 5.04 4.87
CA PHE A 139 -2.43 4.29 3.70
C PHE A 139 -1.71 5.16 2.67
N VAL A 140 -2.30 6.31 2.29
CA VAL A 140 -1.79 7.16 1.19
C VAL A 140 -0.38 7.69 1.47
N PRO A 141 -0.03 8.17 2.68
CA PRO A 141 1.33 8.59 2.98
C PRO A 141 2.35 7.45 2.90
N VAL A 142 2.00 6.26 3.41
CA VAL A 142 2.87 5.08 3.33
C VAL A 142 3.10 4.72 1.86
N TYR A 143 2.03 4.66 1.06
CA TYR A 143 2.13 4.43 -0.38
C TYR A 143 2.97 5.50 -1.08
N ALA A 144 2.73 6.78 -0.82
CA ALA A 144 3.48 7.88 -1.42
C ALA A 144 4.98 7.78 -1.13
N VAL A 145 5.36 7.46 0.11
CA VAL A 145 6.78 7.26 0.47
C VAL A 145 7.37 6.05 -0.23
N THR A 146 6.68 4.91 -0.27
CA THR A 146 7.17 3.72 -1.01
C THR A 146 7.36 4.02 -2.50
N PHE A 147 6.41 4.73 -3.10
CA PHE A 147 6.41 5.07 -4.52
C PHE A 147 7.55 6.02 -4.86
N VAL A 148 7.66 7.15 -4.14
CA VAL A 148 8.67 8.18 -4.39
C VAL A 148 10.09 7.65 -4.18
N VAL A 149 10.35 6.97 -3.06
CA VAL A 149 11.69 6.48 -2.73
C VAL A 149 12.11 5.35 -3.67
N GLY A 150 11.21 4.42 -3.97
CA GLY A 150 11.56 3.31 -4.86
C GLY A 150 11.69 3.73 -6.32
N ILE A 151 10.86 4.63 -6.83
CA ILE A 151 11.06 5.21 -8.18
C ILE A 151 12.37 5.98 -8.24
N LEU A 152 12.74 6.73 -7.20
CA LEU A 152 14.02 7.44 -7.16
C LEU A 152 15.19 6.47 -7.35
N TRP A 153 15.18 5.34 -6.64
CA TRP A 153 16.22 4.33 -6.79
C TRP A 153 16.19 3.65 -8.16
N GLU A 154 15.01 3.30 -8.67
CA GLU A 154 14.89 2.68 -9.99
C GLU A 154 15.34 3.62 -11.10
N LEU A 155 14.98 4.90 -11.05
CA LEU A 155 15.46 5.94 -11.97
C LEU A 155 16.98 6.06 -11.92
N LEU A 156 17.56 6.05 -10.72
CA LEU A 156 19.01 6.15 -10.54
C LEU A 156 19.71 4.93 -11.18
N PHE A 157 19.26 3.72 -10.87
CA PHE A 157 19.86 2.50 -11.40
C PHE A 157 19.64 2.35 -12.92
N ALA A 158 18.47 2.72 -13.43
CA ALA A 158 18.19 2.78 -14.87
C ALA A 158 19.11 3.77 -15.59
N SER A 159 19.37 4.93 -14.99
CA SER A 159 20.30 5.93 -15.53
C SER A 159 21.75 5.43 -15.56
N VAL A 160 22.17 4.68 -14.54
CA VAL A 160 23.52 4.11 -14.43
C VAL A 160 23.71 2.94 -15.41
N LYS A 161 22.73 2.04 -15.49
CA LYS A 161 22.77 0.84 -16.34
C LYS A 161 22.37 1.11 -17.79
N LYS A 162 21.73 2.25 -18.07
CA LYS A 162 21.14 2.61 -19.37
C LYS A 162 20.09 1.60 -19.83
N GLU A 163 19.28 1.14 -18.88
CA GLU A 163 18.15 0.24 -19.14
C GLU A 163 16.84 1.04 -19.09
N GLU A 164 15.81 0.54 -19.77
CA GLU A 164 14.45 1.12 -19.73
C GLU A 164 13.79 0.84 -18.37
N ILE A 165 12.90 1.75 -17.94
CA ILE A 165 12.18 1.60 -16.68
C ILE A 165 11.03 0.63 -16.87
N ASN A 166 10.97 -0.38 -16.02
CA ASN A 166 9.90 -1.36 -16.06
C ASN A 166 8.76 -0.95 -15.12
N GLU A 167 7.53 -1.04 -15.61
CA GLU A 167 6.32 -0.73 -14.82
C GLU A 167 6.08 -1.70 -13.64
N GLY A 168 6.81 -2.82 -13.56
CA GLY A 168 6.70 -3.78 -12.45
C GLY A 168 6.97 -3.19 -11.06
N PHE A 169 7.64 -2.04 -10.96
CA PHE A 169 7.78 -1.36 -9.68
C PHE A 169 6.48 -0.75 -9.15
N PHE A 170 5.54 -0.36 -10.02
CA PHE A 170 4.24 0.15 -9.57
C PHE A 170 3.50 -0.90 -8.74
N VAL A 171 3.59 -2.17 -9.14
CA VAL A 171 3.04 -3.28 -8.36
C VAL A 171 3.79 -3.45 -7.03
N THR A 172 5.12 -3.36 -7.04
CA THR A 172 5.93 -3.50 -5.82
C THR A 172 5.61 -2.41 -4.79
N SER A 173 5.45 -1.16 -5.25
CA SER A 173 5.10 -0.01 -4.40
C SER A 173 3.67 -0.05 -3.88
N LEU A 174 2.73 -0.70 -4.59
CA LEU A 174 1.38 -0.96 -4.05
C LEU A 174 1.36 -2.13 -3.06
N LEU A 175 2.15 -3.19 -3.30
CA LEU A 175 2.15 -4.39 -2.46
C LEU A 175 2.82 -4.16 -1.10
N LEU A 176 3.91 -3.39 -1.02
CA LEU A 176 4.61 -3.19 0.25
C LEU A 176 3.70 -2.55 1.32
N PRO A 177 3.03 -1.40 1.10
CA PRO A 177 2.11 -0.81 2.07
C PRO A 177 1.02 -1.76 2.55
N LEU A 178 0.47 -2.59 1.65
CA LEU A 178 -0.56 -3.58 2.00
C LEU A 178 -0.08 -4.64 2.99
N THR A 179 1.23 -4.86 3.08
CA THR A 179 1.82 -5.81 4.02
C THR A 179 2.31 -5.19 5.33
N LEU A 180 2.13 -3.88 5.49
CA LEU A 180 2.63 -3.13 6.64
C LEU A 180 1.50 -2.68 7.58
N PRO A 181 1.81 -2.47 8.87
CA PRO A 181 0.93 -1.81 9.82
C PRO A 181 0.62 -0.36 9.41
N ALA A 182 -0.58 0.13 9.72
CA ALA A 182 -1.00 1.51 9.44
C ALA A 182 -0.18 2.57 10.23
N THR A 183 0.29 2.21 11.43
CA THR A 183 1.00 3.11 12.35
C THR A 183 2.52 3.14 12.12
N ILE A 184 3.03 2.47 11.07
CA ILE A 184 4.47 2.41 10.82
C ILE A 184 5.05 3.80 10.51
N PRO A 185 6.18 4.19 11.13
CA PRO A 185 6.84 5.44 10.80
C PRO A 185 7.27 5.51 9.34
N LEU A 186 6.95 6.62 8.67
CA LEU A 186 7.23 6.83 7.23
C LEU A 186 8.70 6.65 6.85
N TRP A 187 9.63 7.04 7.73
CA TRP A 187 11.06 6.88 7.47
C TRP A 187 11.51 5.41 7.46
N GLN A 188 10.87 4.54 8.26
CA GLN A 188 11.18 3.10 8.24
C GLN A 188 10.77 2.49 6.91
N VAL A 189 9.60 2.89 6.41
CA VAL A 189 9.10 2.52 5.09
C VAL A 189 10.09 2.91 3.98
N ALA A 190 10.66 4.11 4.05
CA ALA A 190 11.66 4.60 3.09
C ALA A 190 12.95 3.74 3.08
N ILE A 191 13.46 3.37 4.25
CA ILE A 191 14.66 2.52 4.35
C ILE A 191 14.34 1.09 3.88
N ALA A 192 13.16 0.58 4.20
CA ALA A 192 12.71 -0.76 3.79
C ALA A 192 12.62 -0.90 2.27
N ILE A 193 11.93 0.03 1.60
CA ILE A 193 11.81 0.00 0.14
C ILE A 193 13.17 0.22 -0.52
N THR A 194 14.06 1.03 0.09
CA THR A 194 15.45 1.15 -0.35
C THR A 194 16.16 -0.20 -0.33
N PHE A 195 16.05 -0.95 0.77
CA PHE A 195 16.62 -2.30 0.85
C PHE A 195 16.00 -3.25 -0.20
N GLY A 196 14.67 -3.27 -0.31
CA GLY A 196 13.95 -4.11 -1.27
C GLY A 196 14.30 -3.82 -2.73
N VAL A 197 14.36 -2.55 -3.12
CA VAL A 197 14.68 -2.16 -4.50
C VAL A 197 16.17 -2.32 -4.76
N VAL A 198 17.04 -1.78 -3.91
CA VAL A 198 18.48 -1.79 -4.19
C VAL A 198 19.05 -3.20 -4.05
N VAL A 199 18.89 -3.82 -2.88
CA VAL A 199 19.55 -5.10 -2.57
C VAL A 199 18.86 -6.24 -3.27
N ALA A 200 17.53 -6.26 -3.23
CA ALA A 200 16.74 -7.41 -3.64
C ALA A 200 16.35 -7.42 -5.13
N LYS A 201 16.37 -6.27 -5.82
CA LYS A 201 16.04 -6.13 -7.24
C LYS A 201 17.21 -5.63 -8.08
N GLU A 202 17.76 -4.47 -7.76
CA GLU A 202 18.69 -3.76 -8.65
C GLU A 202 20.10 -4.35 -8.66
N ILE A 203 20.63 -4.83 -7.54
CA ILE A 203 21.94 -5.51 -7.51
C ILE A 203 21.96 -6.74 -8.43
N PHE A 204 20.82 -7.41 -8.60
CA PHE A 204 20.68 -8.60 -9.44
C PHE A 204 20.39 -8.29 -10.91
N GLY A 205 20.43 -7.02 -11.30
CA GLY A 205 20.25 -6.61 -12.68
C GLY A 205 18.80 -6.28 -13.07
N GLY A 206 17.94 -5.97 -12.10
CA GLY A 206 16.64 -5.34 -12.34
C GLY A 206 15.48 -6.33 -12.51
N THR A 207 14.39 -5.85 -13.10
CA THR A 207 13.13 -6.61 -13.25
C THR A 207 13.33 -7.85 -14.13
N GLY A 208 12.89 -9.03 -13.65
CA GLY A 208 13.01 -10.30 -14.36
C GLY A 208 14.31 -11.07 -14.07
N ARG A 209 15.26 -10.47 -13.34
CA ARG A 209 16.47 -11.13 -12.83
C ARG A 209 16.49 -11.25 -11.30
N ASN A 210 15.49 -10.68 -10.64
CA ASN A 210 15.33 -10.75 -9.19
C ASN A 210 14.94 -12.17 -8.76
N PHE A 211 15.80 -12.82 -7.98
CA PHE A 211 15.56 -14.17 -7.47
C PHE A 211 14.53 -14.21 -6.32
N LEU A 212 14.18 -13.05 -5.77
CA LEU A 212 13.22 -12.91 -4.68
C LEU A 212 12.28 -11.72 -4.90
N ASN A 213 11.15 -11.72 -4.18
CA ASN A 213 10.16 -10.65 -4.26
C ASN A 213 10.67 -9.39 -3.52
N PRO A 214 10.86 -8.24 -4.21
CA PRO A 214 11.40 -7.02 -3.61
C PRO A 214 10.53 -6.45 -2.48
N ALA A 215 9.20 -6.54 -2.59
CA ALA A 215 8.28 -6.07 -1.56
C ALA A 215 8.38 -6.93 -0.29
N LEU A 216 8.47 -8.26 -0.45
CA LEU A 216 8.63 -9.16 0.70
C LEU A 216 10.03 -9.06 1.31
N ALA A 217 11.07 -8.79 0.53
CA ALA A 217 12.39 -8.51 1.05
C ALA A 217 12.42 -7.23 1.89
N ALA A 218 11.72 -6.18 1.45
CA ALA A 218 11.52 -4.96 2.25
C ALA A 218 10.76 -5.25 3.55
N ARG A 219 9.69 -6.04 3.50
CA ARG A 219 8.94 -6.47 4.71
C ARG A 219 9.83 -7.28 5.67
N ALA A 220 10.60 -8.24 5.15
CA ALA A 220 11.51 -9.06 5.94
C ALA A 220 12.62 -8.22 6.59
N PHE A 221 13.17 -7.25 5.86
CA PHE A 221 14.13 -6.30 6.43
C PHE A 221 13.55 -5.55 7.63
N LEU A 222 12.34 -5.00 7.51
CA LEU A 222 11.69 -4.31 8.62
C LEU A 222 11.39 -5.25 9.80
N PHE A 223 10.96 -6.48 9.51
CA PHE A 223 10.67 -7.48 10.53
C PHE A 223 11.88 -7.76 11.45
N PHE A 224 13.09 -7.89 10.87
CA PHE A 224 14.30 -8.17 11.64
C PHE A 224 14.96 -6.93 12.26
N THR A 225 14.81 -5.76 11.64
CA THR A 225 15.48 -4.53 12.10
C THR A 225 14.62 -3.70 13.06
N PHE A 226 13.31 -3.68 12.87
CA PHE A 226 12.35 -2.86 13.63
C PHE A 226 11.20 -3.72 14.17
N ALA A 227 11.56 -4.82 14.85
CA ALA A 227 10.60 -5.79 15.37
C ALA A 227 9.48 -5.16 16.22
N THR A 228 9.76 -4.15 17.04
CA THR A 228 8.73 -3.51 17.90
C THR A 228 7.54 -2.94 17.13
N ASN A 229 7.73 -2.49 15.89
CA ASN A 229 6.67 -1.84 15.10
C ASN A 229 5.93 -2.81 14.18
N ILE A 230 6.46 -4.01 13.94
CA ILE A 230 5.91 -5.03 13.02
C ILE A 230 5.57 -6.35 13.74
N SER A 231 6.09 -6.55 14.94
CA SER A 231 5.95 -7.77 15.72
C SER A 231 5.47 -7.40 17.11
N GLY A 232 4.38 -8.02 17.55
CA GLY A 232 3.81 -7.81 18.88
C GLY A 232 2.45 -8.47 19.02
N ASP A 233 2.03 -8.66 20.28
CA ASP A 233 0.70 -9.21 20.61
C ASP A 233 -0.41 -8.16 20.46
N ALA A 234 -0.03 -6.87 20.51
CA ALA A 234 -0.91 -5.74 20.27
C ALA A 234 -1.16 -5.57 18.77
N CYS A 235 -2.43 -5.56 18.39
CA CYS A 235 -2.89 -5.37 17.05
C CYS A 235 -2.78 -3.90 16.64
N TRP A 236 -2.40 -3.67 15.38
CA TRP A 236 -2.14 -2.35 14.83
C TRP A 236 -3.45 -1.61 14.55
N VAL A 237 -4.04 -1.04 15.60
CA VAL A 237 -5.19 -0.14 15.50
C VAL A 237 -4.67 1.29 15.29
N ALA A 238 -5.28 2.03 14.36
CA ALA A 238 -4.89 3.41 14.05
C ALA A 238 -5.41 4.42 15.10
N VAL A 239 -5.28 4.07 16.39
CA VAL A 239 -5.64 4.91 17.54
C VAL A 239 -4.59 4.71 18.60
N ASP A 240 -4.01 5.80 19.10
CA ASP A 240 -2.98 5.75 20.12
C ASP A 240 -3.57 5.38 21.49
N GLY A 241 -2.81 4.58 22.26
CA GLY A 241 -3.19 4.14 23.60
C GLY A 241 -4.22 2.99 23.67
N ILE A 242 -4.78 2.52 22.55
CA ILE A 242 -5.65 1.32 22.54
C ILE A 242 -4.89 0.12 22.03
N THR A 243 -4.72 -0.88 22.89
CA THR A 243 -4.21 -2.19 22.52
C THR A 243 -5.37 -3.18 22.34
N SER A 244 -5.31 -4.00 21.31
CA SER A 244 -6.25 -5.09 21.05
C SER A 244 -5.46 -6.33 20.69
N ALA A 245 -5.82 -7.52 21.15
CA ALA A 245 -5.04 -8.71 20.82
C ALA A 245 -5.27 -9.14 19.36
N THR A 246 -4.22 -9.57 18.66
CA THR A 246 -4.39 -10.15 17.31
C THR A 246 -5.16 -11.47 17.39
N PRO A 247 -6.05 -11.79 16.42
CA PRO A 247 -6.78 -13.07 16.43
C PRO A 247 -5.85 -14.29 16.47
N LEU A 248 -4.69 -14.19 15.81
CA LEU A 248 -3.69 -15.25 15.80
C LEU A 248 -2.96 -15.36 17.15
N GLY A 249 -2.59 -14.25 17.80
CA GLY A 249 -1.99 -14.26 19.13
C GLY A 249 -2.92 -14.82 20.22
N MET A 250 -4.22 -14.50 20.13
CA MET A 250 -5.25 -15.07 21.00
C MET A 250 -5.42 -16.58 20.79
N THR A 251 -5.35 -17.04 19.54
CA THR A 251 -5.43 -18.47 19.21
C THR A 251 -4.19 -19.22 19.70
N LEU A 252 -3.00 -18.61 19.64
CA LEU A 252 -1.77 -19.20 20.19
C LEU A 252 -1.84 -19.39 21.71
N THR A 253 -2.45 -18.45 22.43
CA THR A 253 -2.51 -18.46 23.89
C THR A 253 -3.66 -19.33 24.43
N SER A 254 -4.83 -19.25 23.79
CA SER A 254 -6.09 -19.81 24.32
C SER A 254 -6.78 -20.78 23.35
N GLY A 255 -6.13 -21.16 22.25
CA GLY A 255 -6.72 -22.06 21.23
C GLY A 255 -8.01 -21.51 20.63
N MET A 256 -8.95 -22.40 20.30
CA MET A 256 -10.26 -22.01 19.77
C MET A 256 -11.12 -21.24 20.78
N ASP A 257 -10.87 -21.39 22.09
CA ASP A 257 -11.57 -20.62 23.11
C ASP A 257 -11.18 -19.13 23.08
N GLY A 258 -9.97 -18.80 22.60
CA GLY A 258 -9.58 -17.41 22.32
C GLY A 258 -10.43 -16.77 21.21
N ILE A 259 -10.74 -17.53 20.16
CA ILE A 259 -11.61 -17.06 19.06
C ILE A 259 -13.05 -16.87 19.57
N ARG A 260 -13.54 -17.78 20.42
CA ARG A 260 -14.86 -17.64 21.07
C ARG A 260 -14.96 -16.39 21.93
N GLN A 261 -13.90 -16.09 22.69
CA GLN A 261 -13.83 -14.89 23.50
C GLN A 261 -13.87 -13.63 22.63
N LEU A 262 -13.10 -13.58 21.53
CA LEU A 262 -13.14 -12.46 20.58
C LEU A 262 -14.51 -12.30 19.90
N ALA A 263 -15.14 -13.41 19.50
CA ALA A 263 -16.49 -13.40 18.93
C ALA A 263 -17.51 -12.84 19.94
N SER A 264 -17.47 -13.33 21.19
CA SER A 264 -18.35 -12.87 22.26
C SER A 264 -18.14 -11.39 22.64
N ALA A 265 -16.90 -10.91 22.58
CA ALA A 265 -16.57 -9.50 22.85
C ALA A 265 -17.17 -8.55 21.79
N GLN A 266 -17.41 -9.05 20.56
CA GLN A 266 -18.11 -8.32 19.51
C GLN A 266 -19.61 -8.64 19.43
N GLY A 267 -20.15 -9.45 20.37
CA GLY A 267 -21.54 -9.89 20.35
C GLY A 267 -21.88 -10.84 19.21
N LEU A 268 -20.88 -11.49 18.61
CA LEU A 268 -21.01 -12.39 17.47
C LEU A 268 -20.94 -13.86 17.93
N THR A 269 -21.62 -14.73 17.18
CA THR A 269 -21.39 -16.18 17.26
C THR A 269 -20.07 -16.55 16.59
N GLU A 270 -19.52 -17.72 16.91
CA GLU A 270 -18.29 -18.23 16.26
C GLU A 270 -18.41 -18.24 14.73
N MET A 271 -19.54 -18.70 14.20
CA MET A 271 -19.78 -18.76 12.75
C MET A 271 -19.79 -17.35 12.13
N GLN A 272 -20.40 -16.38 12.79
CA GLN A 272 -20.40 -14.99 12.34
C GLN A 272 -18.99 -14.40 12.39
N TYR A 273 -18.18 -14.71 13.41
CA TYR A 273 -16.81 -14.24 13.51
C TYR A 273 -15.92 -14.79 12.39
N TRP A 274 -16.08 -16.07 12.01
CA TRP A 274 -15.39 -16.64 10.84
C TRP A 274 -15.78 -15.95 9.54
N PHE A 275 -17.06 -15.63 9.36
CA PHE A 275 -17.50 -14.84 8.21
C PHE A 275 -16.94 -13.41 8.25
N TYR A 276 -16.84 -12.82 9.45
CA TYR A 276 -16.23 -11.52 9.71
C TYR A 276 -14.75 -11.49 9.33
N ALA A 277 -14.02 -12.56 9.65
CA ALA A 277 -12.63 -12.76 9.24
C ALA A 277 -12.51 -12.98 7.72
N PHE A 278 -13.44 -13.70 7.11
CA PHE A 278 -13.44 -13.93 5.66
C PHE A 278 -13.63 -12.63 4.85
N ILE A 279 -14.58 -11.79 5.26
CA ILE A 279 -14.78 -10.45 4.65
C ILE A 279 -13.65 -9.50 5.03
N GLY A 280 -12.97 -9.73 6.16
CA GLY A 280 -11.81 -8.97 6.59
C GLY A 280 -12.11 -7.76 7.45
N LEU A 281 -13.06 -7.90 8.38
CA LEU A 281 -13.35 -6.93 9.44
C LEU A 281 -12.62 -7.31 10.75
N ILE A 282 -11.48 -7.97 10.61
CA ILE A 282 -10.55 -8.24 11.70
C ILE A 282 -9.37 -7.27 11.64
N PRO A 283 -8.76 -6.95 12.79
CA PRO A 283 -7.62 -6.07 12.81
C PRO A 283 -6.35 -6.85 12.39
N GLY A 284 -5.45 -6.20 11.64
CA GLY A 284 -4.28 -6.83 11.03
C GLY A 284 -3.52 -5.85 10.11
N SER A 285 -2.60 -6.34 9.28
CA SER A 285 -1.90 -5.48 8.30
C SER A 285 -2.90 -4.97 7.26
N MET A 286 -2.67 -3.77 6.72
CA MET A 286 -3.67 -3.04 5.95
C MET A 286 -4.33 -3.88 4.84
N GLY A 287 -3.58 -4.68 4.07
CA GLY A 287 -4.10 -5.41 2.91
C GLY A 287 -4.33 -6.91 3.05
N GLU A 288 -3.86 -7.58 4.11
CA GLU A 288 -3.99 -9.05 4.27
C GLU A 288 -5.25 -9.46 5.05
N THR A 289 -6.03 -8.49 5.51
CA THR A 289 -7.18 -8.72 6.39
C THR A 289 -8.38 -9.36 5.69
N SER A 290 -8.58 -9.12 4.39
CA SER A 290 -9.75 -9.62 3.64
C SER A 290 -9.40 -10.71 2.65
N THR A 291 -9.83 -11.94 2.96
CA THR A 291 -9.71 -13.07 2.03
C THR A 291 -10.57 -12.84 0.79
N LEU A 292 -11.78 -12.28 0.96
CA LEU A 292 -12.67 -11.97 -0.14
C LEU A 292 -12.05 -10.98 -1.14
N ALA A 293 -11.45 -9.89 -0.67
CA ALA A 293 -10.81 -8.91 -1.54
C ALA A 293 -9.62 -9.53 -2.32
N CYS A 294 -8.82 -10.36 -1.65
CA CYS A 294 -7.74 -11.11 -2.30
C CYS A 294 -8.27 -12.10 -3.35
N LEU A 295 -9.39 -12.78 -3.10
CA LEU A 295 -10.01 -13.70 -4.05
C LEU A 295 -10.57 -12.97 -5.27
N ILE A 296 -11.17 -11.80 -5.10
CA ILE A 296 -11.61 -10.96 -6.24
C ILE A 296 -10.40 -10.60 -7.11
N GLY A 297 -9.30 -10.18 -6.49
CA GLY A 297 -8.04 -9.93 -7.21
C GLY A 297 -7.51 -11.17 -7.94
N ALA A 298 -7.55 -12.34 -7.30
CA ALA A 298 -7.10 -13.60 -7.88
C ALA A 298 -7.95 -14.06 -9.07
N VAL A 299 -9.26 -13.77 -9.08
CA VAL A 299 -10.17 -14.09 -10.20
C VAL A 299 -9.97 -13.14 -11.39
N LEU A 300 -9.49 -11.92 -11.15
CA LEU A 300 -9.22 -10.94 -12.20
C LEU A 300 -7.90 -11.17 -12.95
N LEU A 301 -6.98 -11.96 -12.37
CA LEU A 301 -5.66 -12.30 -12.92
C LEU A 301 -5.73 -13.53 -13.83
#